data_AF-X1E8H2-F1
#
_entry.id   AF-X1E8H2-F1
#
_cell.length_a   1.000
_cell.length_b   1.000
_cell.length_c   1.000
_cell.angle_alpha   90.00
_cell.angle_beta   90.00
_cell.angle_gamma   90.00
#
_symmetry.space_group_name_H-M   'P 1'
#
loop_
_entity.id
_entity.type
_entity.pdbx_description
1 polymer ?
#
loop_
_entity_poly.entity_id
_entity_poly.type
_entity_poly.pdbx_seq_one_letter_code
_entity_poly.pdbx_strand_id
1 'polypeptide(L)'
;METTLVGIIKKKSLAKELNQGEEGELILQSTPFYPEGGGQIGDQGLIFTSNSRAQVVDTQKMDEELILHRVKMLKGTLKKGEEVVAAVNCLISC
;
A
#
# COMPACT_ATOMS: atom_id res chain seq x y z
N MET A 1 -5.48 4.36 -9.90
CA MET A 1 -5.24 3.13 -10.69
C MET A 1 -5.93 1.99 -9.99
N GLU A 2 -6.78 1.25 -10.69
CA GLU A 2 -7.36 0.00 -10.18
C GLU A 2 -6.32 -1.13 -10.25
N THR A 3 -6.23 -1.93 -9.20
CA THR A 3 -5.23 -2.99 -9.07
C THR A 3 -5.70 -4.03 -8.06
N THR A 4 -5.02 -5.17 -8.02
CA THR A 4 -5.35 -6.29 -7.13
C THR A 4 -4.36 -6.37 -5.99
N LEU A 5 -4.88 -6.58 -4.78
CA LEU A 5 -4.08 -6.79 -3.58
C LEU A 5 -3.49 -8.22 -3.58
N VAL A 6 -2.25 -8.39 -4.03
CA VAL A 6 -1.64 -9.73 -4.14
C VAL A 6 -1.07 -10.24 -2.83
N GLY A 7 -0.77 -9.36 -1.87
CA GLY A 7 -0.17 -9.76 -0.60
C GLY A 7 -0.40 -8.76 0.53
N ILE A 8 -0.50 -9.29 1.75
CA ILE A 8 -0.55 -8.51 2.99
C ILE A 8 0.48 -9.10 3.94
N ILE A 9 1.32 -8.24 4.51
CA ILE A 9 2.30 -8.60 5.54
C ILE A 9 2.00 -7.77 6.78
N LYS A 10 1.93 -8.43 7.93
CA LYS A 10 1.70 -7.81 9.24
C LYS A 10 2.74 -8.33 10.21
N LYS A 11 3.45 -7.44 10.90
CA LYS A 11 4.51 -7.81 11.87
C LYS A 11 5.51 -8.85 11.31
N LYS A 12 5.95 -8.68 10.05
CA LYS A 12 6.85 -9.60 9.33
C LYS A 12 6.28 -11.02 9.08
N SER A 13 4.96 -11.20 9.14
CA SER A 13 4.29 -12.46 8.79
C SER A 13 3.18 -12.22 7.76
N LEU A 14 2.96 -13.18 6.86
CA LEU A 14 1.88 -13.10 5.88
C LEU A 14 0.53 -13.10 6.59
N ALA A 15 -0.30 -12.10 6.27
CA ALA A 15 -1.65 -11.97 6.76
C ALA A 15 -2.66 -12.15 5.60
N LYS A 16 -3.89 -12.53 5.97
CA LYS A 16 -4.99 -12.63 5.00
C LYS A 16 -5.77 -11.32 4.88
N GLU A 17 -5.75 -10.50 5.92
CA GLU A 17 -6.46 -9.24 6.00
C GLU A 17 -5.74 -8.24 6.90
N LEU A 18 -6.05 -6.95 6.71
CA LEU A 18 -5.55 -5.84 7.51
C LEU A 18 -6.74 -4.99 7.98
N ASN A 19 -6.93 -4.90 9.30
CA ASN A 19 -8.09 -4.25 9.90
C ASN A 19 -7.85 -2.77 10.21
N GLN A 20 -8.93 -2.02 10.43
CA GLN A 20 -8.88 -0.63 10.84
C GLN A 20 -7.98 -0.41 12.05
N GLY A 21 -7.12 0.62 11.98
CA GLY A 21 -6.17 0.97 13.02
C GLY A 21 -4.88 0.14 12.99
N GLU A 22 -4.80 -0.89 12.14
CA GLU A 22 -3.60 -1.70 11.99
C GLU A 22 -2.66 -1.14 10.93
N GLU A 23 -1.37 -1.42 11.13
CA GLU A 23 -0.30 -1.09 10.20
C GLU A 23 0.27 -2.38 9.61
N GLY A 24 0.59 -2.33 8.33
CA GLY A 24 1.09 -3.48 7.58
C GLY A 24 1.75 -3.05 6.28
N GLU A 25 2.23 -4.02 5.53
CA GLU A 25 2.81 -3.82 4.21
C GLU A 25 1.90 -4.52 3.19
N LEU A 26 1.51 -3.78 2.16
CA LEU A 26 0.68 -4.25 1.07
C LEU A 26 1.53 -4.45 -0.18
N ILE A 27 1.25 -5.54 -0.89
CA ILE A 27 1.81 -5.84 -2.20
C ILE A 27 0.65 -5.75 -3.19
N LEU A 28 0.83 -4.91 -4.20
CA LEU A 28 -0.12 -4.72 -5.29
C LEU A 28 0.39 -5.42 -6.54
N GLN A 29 -0.52 -5.95 -7.36
CA GLN A 29 -0.15 -6.55 -8.65
C GLN A 29 0.49 -5.53 -9.59
N SER A 30 -0.03 -4.31 -9.57
CA SER A 30 0.52 -3.17 -10.28
C SER A 30 0.33 -1.92 -9.45
N THR A 31 1.32 -1.04 -9.45
CA THR A 31 1.32 0.13 -8.58
C THR A 31 1.81 1.37 -9.35
N PRO A 32 1.14 2.52 -9.20
CA PRO A 32 1.64 3.80 -9.72
C PRO A 32 2.67 4.44 -8.78
N PHE A 33 2.92 3.86 -7.61
CA PHE A 33 3.84 4.40 -6.62
C PHE A 33 5.29 4.09 -7.01
N TYR A 34 6.14 5.11 -7.05
CA TYR A 34 7.56 4.94 -7.28
C TYR A 34 8.32 4.92 -5.95
N PRO A 35 9.03 3.82 -5.63
CA PRO A 35 9.97 3.82 -4.51
C PRO A 35 11.18 4.68 -4.89
N GLU A 36 11.51 5.68 -4.08
CA GLU A 36 12.76 6.42 -4.27
C GLU A 36 13.96 5.54 -3.90
N GLY A 37 15.00 5.54 -4.74
CA GLY A 37 16.20 4.75 -4.55
C GLY A 37 17.16 5.38 -3.54
N GLY A 38 17.68 4.59 -2.59
CA GLY A 38 18.79 5.02 -1.72
C GLY A 38 18.40 5.44 -0.30
N GLY A 39 17.25 4.99 0.22
CA GLY A 39 16.83 5.25 1.61
C GLY A 39 16.00 6.51 1.80
N GLN A 40 15.45 7.06 0.71
CA GLN A 40 14.47 8.15 0.74
C GLN A 40 13.04 7.60 0.87
N ILE A 41 12.15 8.46 1.38
CA ILE A 41 10.73 8.15 1.56
C ILE A 41 10.08 8.21 0.18
N GLY A 42 9.65 7.06 -0.34
CA GLY A 42 8.99 6.99 -1.64
C GLY A 42 7.59 7.63 -1.64
N ASP A 43 6.89 7.49 -2.77
CA ASP A 43 5.59 8.10 -2.96
C ASP A 43 4.59 7.78 -1.83
N GLN A 44 3.89 8.81 -1.38
CA GLN A 44 2.81 8.68 -0.40
C GLN A 44 1.45 8.79 -1.08
N GLY A 45 0.43 8.19 -0.48
CA GLY A 45 -0.88 8.14 -1.11
C GLY A 45 -1.93 7.35 -0.35
N LEU A 46 -2.96 6.92 -1.07
CA LEU A 46 -4.09 6.19 -0.53
C LEU A 46 -4.33 4.92 -1.36
N ILE A 47 -4.59 3.83 -0.66
CA ILE A 47 -5.13 2.59 -1.22
C ILE A 47 -6.52 2.42 -0.62
N PHE A 48 -7.56 2.40 -1.44
CA PHE A 48 -8.93 2.37 -0.94
C PHE A 48 -9.86 1.56 -1.84
N THR A 49 -10.96 1.11 -1.24
CA THR A 49 -12.11 0.50 -1.91
C THR A 49 -13.35 1.35 -1.61
N SER A 50 -14.53 0.89 -2.02
CA SER A 50 -15.78 1.55 -1.65
C SER A 50 -16.00 1.64 -0.12
N ASN A 51 -15.46 0.69 0.64
CA ASN A 51 -15.71 0.56 2.08
C ASN A 51 -14.46 0.70 2.97
N SER A 52 -13.26 0.57 2.39
CA SER A 52 -12.00 0.52 3.13
C SER A 52 -11.02 1.59 2.64
N ARG A 53 -10.16 2.09 3.52
CA ARG A 53 -9.15 3.09 3.19
C ARG A 53 -7.88 2.86 4.00
N ALA A 54 -6.76 2.77 3.31
CA ALA A 54 -5.42 2.68 3.83
C ALA A 54 -4.58 3.87 3.34
N GLN A 55 -3.79 4.45 4.23
CA GLN A 55 -2.81 5.48 3.89
C GLN A 55 -1.46 4.82 3.65
N VAL A 56 -0.88 5.04 2.47
CA VAL A 56 0.50 4.68 2.16
C VAL A 56 1.41 5.72 2.81
N VAL A 57 2.21 5.26 3.77
CA VAL A 57 3.15 6.11 4.53
C VAL A 57 4.56 6.05 3.98
N ASP A 58 4.90 4.94 3.33
CA ASP A 58 6.23 4.70 2.77
C ASP A 58 6.14 3.57 1.72
N THR A 59 6.98 3.65 0.70
CA THR A 59 7.09 2.61 -0.34
C THR A 59 8.54 2.21 -0.50
N GLN A 60 8.82 0.92 -0.29
CA GLN A 60 10.17 0.38 -0.34
C GLN A 60 10.30 -0.64 -1.47
N LYS A 61 11.38 -0.56 -2.21
CA LYS A 61 11.74 -1.56 -3.21
C LYS A 61 12.46 -2.72 -2.52
N MET A 62 11.86 -3.92 -2.52
CA MET A 62 12.52 -5.14 -2.03
C MET A 62 13.36 -5.80 -3.12
N ASP A 63 12.82 -5.85 -4.35
CA ASP A 63 13.46 -6.45 -5.53
C ASP A 63 13.16 -5.60 -6.78
N GLU A 64 13.77 -5.93 -7.93
CA GLU A 64 13.57 -5.18 -9.18
C GLU A 64 12.09 -5.02 -9.57
N GLU A 65 11.27 -6.03 -9.25
CA GLU A 65 9.85 -6.11 -9.60
C GLU A 65 8.89 -6.02 -8.39
N LEU A 66 9.40 -5.99 -7.15
CA LEU A 66 8.56 -6.06 -5.94
C LEU A 66 8.67 -4.80 -5.07
N ILE A 67 7.54 -4.11 -4.94
CA ILE A 67 7.39 -2.88 -4.16
C ILE A 67 6.49 -3.17 -2.95
N LEU A 68 7.03 -2.92 -1.76
CA LEU A 68 6.30 -2.96 -0.50
C LEU A 68 5.70 -1.59 -0.21
N HIS A 69 4.39 -1.54 0.00
CA HIS A 69 3.69 -0.33 0.39
C HIS A 69 3.40 -0.43 1.87
N ARG A 70 4.16 0.28 2.70
CA ARG A 70 3.85 0.39 4.12
C ARG A 70 2.62 1.26 4.26
N VAL A 71 1.57 0.70 4.85
CA VAL A 71 0.29 1.38 5.01
C VAL A 71 -0.23 1.34 6.43
N LYS A 72 -1.08 2.32 6.71
CA LYS A 72 -1.92 2.37 7.91
C LYS A 72 -3.39 2.34 7.51
N MET A 73 -4.13 1.37 8.04
CA MET A 73 -5.56 1.29 7.81
C MET A 73 -6.28 2.41 8.56
N LEU A 74 -6.87 3.33 7.81
CA LEU A 74 -7.66 4.43 8.35
C LEU A 74 -9.10 3.99 8.63
N LYS A 75 -9.68 3.16 7.75
CA LYS A 75 -11.07 2.72 7.86
C LYS A 75 -11.28 1.36 7.18
N GLY A 76 -12.14 0.52 7.75
CA GLY A 76 -12.55 -0.75 7.16
C GLY A 76 -11.48 -1.83 7.25
N THR A 77 -11.57 -2.83 6.39
CA THR A 77 -10.65 -3.98 6.34
C THR A 77 -10.31 -4.28 4.88
N LEU A 78 -9.04 -4.53 4.59
CA LEU A 78 -8.58 -4.97 3.27
C LEU A 78 -8.23 -6.45 3.32
N LYS A 79 -8.61 -7.22 2.30
CA LYS A 79 -8.30 -8.64 2.20
C LYS A 79 -7.39 -8.95 1.02
N LYS A 80 -6.54 -9.95 1.18
CA LYS A 80 -5.72 -10.49 0.08
C LYS A 80 -6.63 -10.98 -1.04
N GLY A 81 -6.35 -10.56 -2.27
CA GLY A 81 -7.10 -10.87 -3.48
C GLY A 81 -8.21 -9.88 -3.81
N GLU A 82 -8.40 -8.83 -3.00
CA GLU A 82 -9.42 -7.81 -3.23
C GLU A 82 -8.94 -6.79 -4.27
N GLU A 83 -9.90 -6.26 -5.05
CA GLU A 83 -9.66 -5.16 -5.97
C GLU A 83 -9.64 -3.84 -5.20
N VAL A 84 -8.59 -3.06 -5.41
CA VAL A 84 -8.33 -1.81 -4.71
C VAL A 84 -7.95 -0.71 -5.69
N VAL A 85 -8.22 0.54 -5.31
CA VAL A 85 -7.76 1.71 -6.05
C VAL A 85 -6.56 2.30 -5.34
N ALA A 86 -5.43 2.32 -6.05
CA ALA A 86 -4.20 2.98 -5.65
C ALA A 86 -4.15 4.40 -6.24
N ALA A 87 -4.02 5.41 -5.38
CA ALA A 87 -3.87 6.81 -5.78
C ALA A 87 -2.67 7.44 -5.07
N VAL A 88 -1.68 7.86 -5.85
CA VAL A 88 -0.54 8.66 -5.35
C VAL A 88 -1.06 10.05 -4.99
N ASN A 89 -0.73 10.53 -3.79
CA ASN A 89 -1.12 11.86 -3.37
C ASN A 89 -0.12 12.87 -3.95
N CYS A 90 -0.52 13.56 -5.02
CA CYS A 90 0.30 14.59 -5.70
C CYS A 90 0.30 15.95 -4.97
N LEU A 91 0.14 15.97 -3.65
CA LEU A 91 0.14 17.19 -2.84
C LEU A 91 1.42 17.28 -2.02
N ILE A 92 2.57 17.47 -2.67
CA ILE A 92 3.71 18.24 -2.14
C ILE A 92 4.45 18.85 -3.35
N SER A 93 4.40 20.19 -3.40
CA SER A 93 5.22 21.12 -4.18
C SER A 93 4.91 21.31 -5.68
N CYS A 94 3.88 22.12 -5.97
CA CYS A 94 4.01 23.17 -7.00
C CYS A 94 4.83 24.34 -6.43
#